data_AF-A0A832W2B9-F1
#
_entry.id   AF-A0A832W2B9-F1
#
_cell.length_a   1.000
_cell.length_b   1.000
_cell.length_c   1.000
_cell.angle_alpha   90.00
_cell.angle_beta   90.00
_cell.angle_gamma   90.00
#
_symmetry.space_group_name_H-M   'P 1'
#
loop_
_entity.id
_entity.type
_entity.pdbx_description
1 polymer ?
#
loop_
_entity_poly.entity_id
_entity_poly.type
_entity_poly.pdbx_seq_one_letter_code
_entity_poly.pdbx_strand_id
1 'polypeptide(L)' 'MKIPRIVLAGATSGVGKTSITCSIIYALQKRGFSVQPFKVGPDYIDPSYLSTISKNETYNLDVWLMG' A
#
# COMPACT_ATOMS: atom_id res chain seq x y z
N MET A 1 14.65 -2.05 -16.05
CA MET A 1 14.11 -0.78 -15.50
C MET A 1 14.29 -0.80 -13.99
N LYS A 2 14.69 0.30 -13.33
CA LYS A 2 14.86 0.36 -11.87
C LYS A 2 13.70 1.13 -11.26
N ILE A 3 12.88 0.47 -10.44
CA ILE A 3 11.71 1.07 -9.78
C ILE A 3 12.06 1.28 -8.30
N PRO A 4 12.04 2.52 -7.77
CA PRO A 4 12.19 2.79 -6.35
C PRO A 4 11.09 2.09 -5.54
N ARG A 5 11.45 1.52 -4.39
CA ARG A 5 10.53 0.76 -3.53
C ARG A 5 10.67 1.20 -2.08
N ILE A 6 9.54 1.30 -1.39
CA ILE A 6 9.45 1.58 0.05
C ILE A 6 8.63 0.45 0.67
N VAL A 7 9.15 -0.14 1.75
CA VAL A 7 8.42 -1.13 2.54
C VAL A 7 8.07 -0.49 3.89
N LEU A 8 6.79 -0.53 4.23
CA LEU A 8 6.28 -0.05 5.51
C LEU A 8 5.83 -1.24 6.34
N ALA A 9 6.43 -1.38 7.51
CA ALA A 9 6.14 -2.43 8.49
C ALA A 9 5.87 -1.80 9.86
N GLY A 10 5.31 -2.58 10.78
CA GLY A 10 5.02 -2.15 12.14
C GLY A 10 5.05 -3.34 13.08
N ALA A 11 5.42 -3.09 14.34
CA ALA A 11 5.69 -4.15 15.32
C ALA A 11 4.47 -5.02 15.64
N THR A 12 3.27 -4.43 15.60
CA THR A 12 2.01 -5.11 15.92
C THR A 12 0.88 -4.69 14.95
N SER A 13 -0.28 -5.34 15.07
CA SER A 13 -1.49 -4.88 14.40
C SER A 13 -2.00 -3.58 15.02
N GLY A 14 -2.75 -2.77 14.27
CA GLY A 14 -3.35 -1.53 14.77
C GLY A 14 -2.42 -0.31 14.95
N VAL A 15 -1.10 -0.44 14.73
CA VAL A 15 -0.13 0.68 14.91
C VAL A 15 -0.19 1.78 13.83
N GLY A 16 -1.19 1.77 12.95
CA GLY A 16 -1.40 2.82 11.95
C GLY A 16 -0.65 2.65 10.62
N LYS A 17 -0.15 1.45 10.30
CA LYS A 17 0.57 1.16 9.03
C LYS A 17 -0.19 1.67 7.81
N THR A 18 -1.46 1.30 7.66
CA THR A 18 -2.29 1.69 6.51
C THR A 18 -2.46 3.19 6.41
N SER A 19 -2.74 3.88 7.52
CA SER A 19 -2.90 5.33 7.55
C SER A 19 -1.61 6.06 7.16
N ILE A 20 -0.47 5.58 7.64
CA ILE A 20 0.85 6.12 7.28
C ILE A 20 1.15 5.85 5.80
N THR A 21 0.85 4.65 5.29
CA THR A 21 0.99 4.32 3.87
C THR A 21 0.14 5.23 2.98
N CYS A 22 -1.13 5.46 3.33
CA CYS A 22 -2.01 6.35 2.56
C CYS A 22 -1.47 7.78 2.50
N SER A 23 -0.97 8.31 3.62
CA SER A 23 -0.39 9.66 3.66
C SER A 23 0.90 9.79 2.85
N ILE A 24 1.74 8.76 2.84
CA ILE A 24 2.93 8.70 1.97
C ILE A 24 2.54 8.66 0.49
N ILE A 25 1.58 7.79 0.11
CA ILE A 25 1.09 7.71 -1.28
C ILE A 25 0.56 9.07 -1.74
N TYR A 26 -0.29 9.69 -0.92
CA TYR A 26 -0.86 11.01 -1.23
C TYR A 26 0.22 12.08 -1.39
N ALA A 27 1.22 12.10 -0.52
CA ALA A 27 2.34 13.04 -0.60
C ALA A 27 3.18 12.84 -1.87
N LEU A 28 3.43 11.59 -2.27
CA LEU A 28 4.15 11.27 -3.51
C LEU A 28 3.34 11.66 -4.76
N GLN A 29 2.04 11.40 -4.78
CA GLN A 29 1.16 11.85 -5.86
C GLN A 29 1.13 13.37 -5.99
N LYS A 30 1.09 14.10 -4.87
CA LYS A 30 1.18 15.57 -4.87
C LYS A 30 2.50 16.08 -5.48
N ARG A 31 3.55 15.26 -5.50
CA ARG A 31 4.84 15.54 -6.14
C ARG A 31 4.93 15.03 -7.59
N GLY A 32 3.83 14.54 -8.16
CA GLY A 32 3.76 14.07 -9.55
C GLY A 32 4.17 12.61 -9.76
N PHE A 33 4.37 11.82 -8.69
CA PHE A 33 4.70 10.40 -8.84
C PHE A 33 3.43 9.55 -8.96
N SER A 34 3.46 8.57 -9.86
CA SER A 34 2.52 7.44 -9.83
C SER A 34 3.03 6.39 -8.86
N VAL A 35 2.16 5.89 -7.98
CA VAL A 35 2.51 4.92 -6.94
C VAL A 35 1.66 3.68 -7.11
N GLN A 36 2.30 2.51 -7.25
CA GLN A 36 1.63 1.22 -7.25
C GLN A 36 1.64 0.66 -5.82
N PRO A 37 0.49 0.61 -5.13
CA PRO A 37 0.42 0.02 -3.80
C PRO A 37 0.39 -1.51 -3.86
N PHE A 38 0.87 -2.10 -2.77
CA PHE A 38 0.82 -3.53 -2.51
C PHE A 38 0.52 -3.78 -1.03
N LYS A 39 -0.18 -4.88 -0.73
CA LYS A 39 -0.47 -5.33 0.64
C LYS A 39 0.12 -6.73 0.84
N VAL A 40 0.38 -7.09 2.10
CA VAL A 40 0.67 -8.45 2.54
C VAL A 40 -0.27 -8.78 3.69
N GLY A 41 -0.82 -9.99 3.70
CA GLY A 41 -1.71 -10.50 4.74
C GLY A 41 -3.21 -10.41 4.41
N PRO A 42 -4.08 -10.91 5.30
CA PRO A 42 -5.47 -11.27 4.99
C PRO A 42 -6.48 -10.12 5.03
N ASP A 43 -6.10 -8.91 5.47
CA ASP A 43 -7.03 -7.80 5.58
C ASP A 43 -7.45 -7.24 4.21
N TYR A 44 -8.75 -7.28 3.93
CA TYR A 44 -9.32 -6.80 2.65
C TYR A 44 -9.69 -5.32 2.65
N ILE A 45 -9.77 -4.68 3.81
CA ILE A 45 -10.12 -3.25 3.91
C ILE A 45 -8.94 -2.36 3.44
N ASP A 46 -7.71 -2.76 3.75
CA ASP A 46 -6.51 -2.01 3.40
C ASP A 46 -6.36 -1.79 1.88
N PRO A 47 -6.50 -2.81 1.02
CA PRO A 47 -6.51 -2.64 -0.43
C PRO A 47 -7.48 -1.58 -0.95
N SER A 48 -8.68 -1.46 -0.37
CA SER A 48 -9.65 -0.46 -0.80
C SER A 48 -9.13 0.96 -0.56
N TYR A 49 -8.64 1.25 0.65
CA TYR A 49 -8.08 2.58 0.96
C TYR A 49 -6.86 2.92 0.11
N LEU A 50 -5.95 1.95 -0.04
CA LEU A 50 -4.73 2.11 -0.82
C LEU A 50 -5.04 2.32 -2.31
N SER A 51 -6.05 1.63 -2.84
CA SER A 51 -6.47 1.79 -4.23
C SER A 51 -7.12 3.14 -4.48
N THR A 52 -8.01 3.56 -3.57
CA THR A 52 -8.67 4.88 -3.65
C THR A 52 -7.64 6.01 -3.64
N ILE A 53 -6.66 5.98 -2.73
CA ILE A 53 -5.68 7.07 -2.65
C ILE A 53 -4.67 7.03 -3.79
N SER A 54 -4.18 5.85 -4.18
CA SER A 54 -3.17 5.72 -5.23
C SER A 54 -3.72 5.87 -6.66
N LYS A 55 -5.04 5.78 -6.83
CA LYS A 55 -5.72 5.69 -8.13
C LYS A 55 -5.26 4.50 -8.99
N ASN A 56 -4.62 3.51 -8.37
CA ASN A 56 -4.18 2.27 -8.97
C ASN A 56 -4.75 1.11 -8.13
N GLU A 57 -5.05 -0.02 -8.75
CA GLU A 57 -5.51 -1.18 -8.01
C GLU A 57 -4.41 -1.71 -7.08
N THR A 58 -4.76 -2.05 -5.83
CA THR A 58 -3.81 -2.62 -4.86
C THR A 58 -3.81 -4.14 -4.95
N TYR A 59 -2.63 -4.72 -5.17
CA TYR A 59 -2.46 -6.17 -5.22
C TYR A 59 -1.94 -6.72 -3.89
N ASN A 60 -2.42 -7.89 -3.51
CA ASN A 60 -1.83 -8.65 -2.40
C ASN A 60 -0.59 -9.39 -2.90
N LEU A 61 0.49 -9.34 -2.15
CA LEU A 61 1.73 -10.08 -2.43
C LEU A 61 1.83 -11.36 -1.60
N ASP A 62 0.84 -11.63 -0.74
CA ASP A 62 0.75 -12.88 0.00
C ASP A 62 0.19 -13.99 -0.89
N VAL A 63 1.11 -14.77 -1.47
CA VAL A 63 0.78 -15.85 -2.42
C VAL A 63 -0.12 -16.94 -1.83
N TRP A 64 -0.11 -17.15 -0.51
CA TRP A 64 -0.98 -18.12 0.15
C TRP A 64 -2.45 -17.69 0.17
N LEU A 65 -2.68 -16.38 0.01
CA LEU A 65 -4.00 -15.77 0.02
C LEU A 65 -4.52 -15.43 -1.38
N MET A 66 -3.74 -15.72 -2.43
CA MET A 66 -4.04 -15.34 -3.81
C MET A 66 -4.84 -16.38 -4.61
N GLY A 67 -5.00 -17.62 -4.11
CA GLY A 67 -5.87 -18.64 -4.70
C GLY A 67 -5.40 -19.21 -6.03
#